data_AF-K0YXV3-F1
#
_entry.id   AF-K0YXV3-F1
#
_cell.length_a   1.000
_cell.length_b   1.000
_cell.length_c   1.000
_cell.angle_alpha   90.00
_cell.angle_beta   90.00
_cell.angle_gamma   90.00
#
_symmetry.space_group_name_H-M   'P 1'
#
loop_
_entity.id
_entity.type
_entity.pdbx_description
1 polymer ?
#
loop_
_entity_poly.entity_id
_entity_poly.type
_entity_poly.pdbx_seq_one_letter_code
_entity_poly.pdbx_strand_id
1 'polypeptide(L)'
;VHENPFREDYLYDRIHVIFYQGFIQSLPLEKLKADYGEEEICVGDHCLYLYLPRTAKQKKLNTNYLEKLFGVVLTMRKLNVVEKLLTK
;
A
#
# COMPACT_ATOMS: atom_id res chain seq x y z
N VAL A 1 -3.90 6.12 -13.71
CA VAL A 1 -3.14 5.40 -12.65
C VAL A 1 -2.00 4.61 -13.30
N HIS A 2 -1.03 5.31 -13.88
CA HIS A 2 0.03 4.68 -14.69
C HIS A 2 1.17 4.05 -13.87
N GLU A 3 1.26 4.36 -12.57
CA GLU A 3 2.33 3.88 -11.67
C GLU A 3 1.94 2.64 -10.84
N ASN A 4 0.72 2.09 -10.98
CA ASN A 4 0.33 0.91 -10.19
C ASN A 4 1.22 -0.30 -10.56
N PRO A 5 2.03 -0.83 -9.63
CA PRO A 5 2.93 -1.95 -9.91
C PRO A 5 2.19 -3.29 -10.03
N PHE A 6 0.95 -3.36 -9.53
CA PHE A 6 0.11 -4.56 -9.62
C PHE A 6 -0.59 -4.62 -10.99
N ARG A 7 -0.26 -5.66 -11.76
CA ARG A 7 -0.74 -5.91 -13.14
C ARG A 7 -2.16 -6.49 -13.19
N GLU A 8 -2.64 -6.82 -14.40
CA GLU A 8 -4.00 -7.30 -14.70
C GLU A 8 -4.45 -8.51 -13.87
N ASP A 9 -3.52 -9.35 -13.39
CA ASP A 9 -3.83 -10.53 -12.58
C ASP A 9 -4.29 -10.21 -11.15
N TYR A 10 -4.10 -8.96 -10.71
CA TYR A 10 -4.47 -8.51 -9.37
C TYR A 10 -5.90 -7.98 -9.33
N LEU A 11 -6.64 -8.41 -8.31
CA LEU A 11 -7.98 -7.87 -8.06
C LEU A 11 -7.89 -6.42 -7.60
N TYR A 12 -8.32 -5.51 -8.47
CA TYR A 12 -8.21 -4.07 -8.26
C TYR A 12 -8.90 -3.57 -6.97
N ASP A 13 -10.00 -4.21 -6.55
CA ASP A 13 -10.72 -3.88 -5.31
C ASP A 13 -9.94 -4.20 -4.02
N ARG A 14 -8.83 -4.94 -4.15
CA ARG A 14 -7.91 -5.32 -3.07
C ARG A 14 -6.67 -4.44 -2.98
N ILE A 15 -6.47 -3.56 -3.95
CA ILE A 15 -5.34 -2.64 -3.96
C ILE A 15 -5.65 -1.45 -3.05
N HIS A 16 -4.72 -1.18 -2.15
CA HIS A 16 -4.74 -0.04 -1.25
C HIS A 16 -3.50 0.80 -1.52
N VAL A 17 -3.62 2.09 -1.33
CA VAL A 17 -2.51 3.03 -1.37
C VAL A 17 -2.28 3.63 0.00
N ILE A 18 -1.01 3.84 0.32
CA ILE A 18 -0.55 4.47 1.55
C ILE A 18 0.07 5.80 1.20
N PHE A 19 -0.53 6.86 1.74
CA PHE A 19 -0.02 8.21 1.65
C PHE A 19 0.74 8.58 2.91
N TYR A 20 1.84 9.29 2.69
CA TYR A 20 2.64 9.93 3.72
C TYR A 20 2.67 11.43 3.43
N GLN A 21 2.67 12.26 4.47
CA GLN A 21 2.73 13.73 4.31
C GLN A 21 4.11 14.21 3.82
N GLY A 22 5.16 13.40 3.98
CA GLY A 22 6.49 13.65 3.42
C GLY A 22 6.76 12.82 2.17
N PHE A 23 8.04 12.66 1.84
CA PHE A 23 8.47 11.86 0.70
C PHE A 23 8.52 10.38 1.05
N ILE A 24 7.97 9.49 0.21
CA ILE A 24 8.01 8.05 0.46
C ILE A 24 9.45 7.53 0.53
N GLN A 25 10.35 8.10 -0.26
CA GLN A 25 11.77 7.76 -0.30
C GLN A 25 12.50 8.13 1.00
N SER A 26 11.93 8.98 1.86
CA SER A 26 12.51 9.27 3.18
C SER A 26 12.09 8.26 4.26
N LEU A 27 11.15 7.35 3.97
CA LEU A 27 10.81 6.27 4.88
C LEU A 27 11.93 5.21 4.86
N PRO A 28 12.14 4.47 5.96
CA PRO A 28 13.10 3.37 5.99
C PRO A 28 12.54 2.15 5.24
N LEU A 29 12.53 2.23 3.90
CA LEU A 29 11.94 1.25 2.98
C LEU A 29 12.61 -0.12 3.07
N GLU A 30 13.85 -0.20 3.57
CA GLU A 30 14.54 -1.47 3.84
C GLU A 30 13.78 -2.33 4.85
N LYS A 31 12.97 -1.74 5.74
CA LYS A 31 12.13 -2.45 6.70
C LYS A 31 10.95 -3.20 6.06
N LEU A 32 10.65 -2.91 4.79
CA LEU A 32 9.60 -3.59 4.02
C LEU A 32 10.05 -4.95 3.47
N LYS A 33 11.31 -5.35 3.67
CA LYS A 33 11.85 -6.65 3.24
C LYS A 33 11.44 -7.81 4.18
N ALA A 34 10.17 -7.86 4.56
CA ALA A 34 9.62 -8.94 5.37
C ALA A 34 8.68 -9.83 4.56
N ASP A 35 8.50 -11.07 5.02
CA ASP A 35 7.52 -11.99 4.43
C ASP A 35 6.11 -11.69 4.97
N TYR A 36 5.27 -11.17 4.09
CA TYR A 36 3.86 -10.86 4.36
C TYR A 36 2.90 -11.99 3.93
N GLY A 37 3.42 -13.14 3.52
CA GLY A 37 2.63 -14.29 3.08
C GLY A 37 1.95 -14.03 1.74
N GLU A 38 0.62 -14.03 1.73
CA GLU A 38 -0.16 -13.75 0.51
C GLU A 38 -0.35 -12.24 0.25
N GLU A 39 -0.03 -11.39 1.22
CA GLU A 39 -0.11 -9.94 1.05
C GLU A 39 1.17 -9.41 0.41
N GLU A 40 1.05 -8.36 -0.40
CA GLU A 40 2.21 -7.77 -1.09
C GLU A 40 2.27 -6.27 -0.85
N ILE A 41 3.50 -5.74 -0.81
CA ILE A 41 3.79 -4.32 -0.72
C ILE A 41 4.78 -3.93 -1.81
N CYS A 42 4.45 -2.87 -2.53
CA CYS A 42 5.30 -2.28 -3.55
C CYS A 42 5.51 -0.80 -3.26
N VAL A 43 6.72 -0.33 -3.50
CA VAL A 43 7.07 1.09 -3.38
C VAL A 43 6.80 1.75 -4.74
N GLY A 44 5.93 2.76 -4.76
CA GLY A 44 5.80 3.67 -5.89
C GLY A 44 6.52 4.98 -5.62
N ASP A 45 6.51 5.87 -6.62
CA ASP A 45 7.23 7.15 -6.54
C ASP A 45 6.59 8.11 -5.53
N HIS A 46 5.27 8.07 -5.40
CA HIS A 46 4.51 9.01 -4.55
C HIS A 46 3.76 8.35 -3.38
N CYS A 47 3.55 7.04 -3.45
CA CYS A 47 2.82 6.28 -2.44
C CYS A 47 3.30 4.82 -2.39
N LEU A 48 2.96 4.12 -1.31
CA LEU A 48 3.11 2.65 -1.28
C LEU A 48 1.83 2.00 -1.78
N TYR A 49 1.97 0.93 -2.54
CA TYR A 49 0.88 0.10 -3.00
C TYR A 49 0.84 -1.18 -2.19
N LEU A 50 -0.31 -1.52 -1.64
CA LEU A 50 -0.54 -2.74 -0.89
C LEU A 50 -1.60 -3.58 -1.59
N TYR A 51 -1.30 -4.86 -1.81
CA TYR A 51 -2.28 -5.84 -2.24
C TYR A 51 -2.68 -6.73 -1.07
N LEU A 52 -3.97 -6.69 -0.74
CA LEU A 52 -4.55 -7.42 0.40
C LEU A 52 -5.59 -8.44 -0.13
N PRO A 53 -5.18 -9.64 -0.56
CA PRO A 53 -6.10 -10.61 -1.12
C PRO A 53 -7.11 -11.07 -0.07
N ARG A 54 -8.27 -11.52 -0.54
CA ARG A 54 -9.34 -12.01 0.35
C ARG A 54 -9.00 -13.34 1.00
N THR A 55 -8.12 -14.12 0.36
CA THR A 55 -7.66 -15.44 0.80
C THR A 55 -6.65 -15.38 1.93
N ALA A 56 -6.01 -14.23 2.16
CA ALA A 56 -5.01 -14.05 3.20
C ALA A 56 -5.59 -14.42 4.56
N LYS A 57 -5.12 -15.56 5.11
CA LYS A 57 -5.57 -16.08 6.41
C LYS A 57 -5.23 -15.15 7.57
N GLN A 58 -4.15 -14.37 7.47
CA GLN A 58 -3.74 -13.39 8.46
C GLN A 58 -3.37 -12.10 7.76
N LYS A 59 -3.93 -10.98 8.24
CA LYS A 59 -3.62 -9.66 7.71
C LYS A 59 -2.50 -9.00 8.50
N LYS A 60 -1.29 -9.03 7.93
CA LYS A 60 -0.09 -8.43 8.53
C LYS A 60 0.03 -6.97 8.12
N LEU A 61 -0.22 -6.67 6.84
CA LEU A 61 -0.17 -5.34 6.26
C LEU A 61 -1.43 -4.55 6.59
N ASN A 62 -1.32 -3.69 7.61
CA ASN A 62 -2.33 -2.71 7.98
C ASN A 62 -1.67 -1.38 8.34
N THR A 63 -2.45 -0.30 8.40
CA THR A 63 -1.94 1.04 8.70
C THR A 63 -1.16 1.06 10.02
N ASN A 64 -1.71 0.50 11.10
CA ASN A 64 -1.07 0.52 12.42
C ASN A 64 0.30 -0.18 12.42
N TYR A 65 0.42 -1.28 11.68
CA TYR A 65 1.70 -1.98 11.51
C TYR A 65 2.71 -1.09 10.80
N LEU A 66 2.33 -0.48 9.67
CA LEU A 66 3.22 0.39 8.91
C LEU A 66 3.62 1.66 9.69
N GLU A 67 2.68 2.27 10.41
CA GLU A 67 2.95 3.44 11.25
C GLU A 67 3.96 3.11 12.35
N LYS A 68 3.83 1.93 13.00
CA LYS A 68 4.83 1.45 13.97
C LYS A 68 6.17 1.12 13.32
N LEU A 69 6.16 0.55 12.11
CA LEU A 69 7.36 0.17 11.39
C LEU A 69 8.21 1.40 11.00
N PHE A 70 7.55 2.44 10.53
CA PHE A 70 8.18 3.66 10.05
C PHE A 70 8.29 4.76 11.12
N GLY A 71 7.49 4.71 12.18
CA GLY A 71 7.45 5.74 13.22
C GLY A 71 6.78 7.03 12.76
N VAL A 72 5.89 6.97 11.76
CA VAL A 72 5.18 8.12 11.20
C VAL A 72 3.70 7.82 11.05
N VAL A 73 2.88 8.86 10.91
CA VAL A 73 1.46 8.72 10.60
C VAL A 73 1.28 8.48 9.10
N LEU A 74 0.45 7.51 8.76
CA LEU A 74 0.19 7.10 7.38
C LEU A 74 -1.30 7.04 7.11
N THR A 75 -1.70 7.38 5.88
CA THR A 75 -3.11 7.31 5.46
C THR A 75 -3.30 6.19 4.45
N MET A 76 -4.02 5.15 4.85
CA MET A 76 -4.42 4.07 3.94
C MET A 76 -5.78 4.38 3.29
N ARG A 77 -5.86 4.23 1.97
CA ARG A 77 -7.13 4.30 1.22
C ARG A 77 -7.18 3.23 0.15
N LYS A 78 -8.39 2.74 -0.17
CA LYS A 78 -8.60 1.88 -1.33
C LYS A 78 -8.31 2.64 -2.61
N LEU A 79 -7.61 2.01 -3.55
CA LEU A 79 -7.25 2.64 -4.82
C LEU A 79 -8.50 3.06 -5.61
N ASN A 80 -9.52 2.20 -5.67
CA ASN A 80 -10.85 2.48 -6.22
C ASN A 80 -11.51 3.76 -5.66
N VAL A 81 -11.26 4.09 -4.40
CA VAL A 81 -11.81 5.31 -3.79
C VAL A 81 -11.01 6.52 -4.23
N VAL A 82 -9.68 6.41 -4.30
CA VAL A 82 -8.80 7.49 -4.76
C VAL A 82 -9.11 7.85 -6.21
N GLU A 83 -9.28 6.87 -7.10
CA GLU A 83 -9.68 7.15 -8.48
C GLU A 83 -11.00 7.88 -8.60
N LYS A 84 -12.01 7.47 -7.83
CA LYS A 84 -13.30 8.18 -7.80
C LYS A 84 -13.18 9.62 -7.30
N LEU A 85 -12.19 9.92 -6.47
CA LEU A 85 -11.91 11.28 -5.99
C LEU A 85 -11.16 12.11 -7.04
N LEU A 86 -10.29 11.49 -7.84
CA LEU A 86 -9.52 12.15 -8.89
C LEU A 86 -10.30 12.34 -10.19
N THR A 87 -11.35 11.55 -10.43
CA THR A 87 -12.22 11.63 -11.63
C THR A 87 -13.36 12.65 -11.44
N LYS A 88 -13.20 13.60 -10.52
CA LYS A 88 -14.17 14.68 -10.28
C LYS A 88 -13.74 16.00 -10.89
#